data_AF-A0ABD2T550-F1
#
_entry.id   AF-A0ABD2T550-F1
#
_cell.length_a   1.000
_cell.length_b   1.000
_cell.length_c   1.000
_cell.angle_alpha   90.00
_cell.angle_beta   90.00
_cell.angle_gamma   90.00
#
_symmetry.space_group_name_H-M   'P 1'
#
loop_
_entity.id
_entity.type
_entity.pdbx_description
1 polymer ?
#
loop_
_entity_poly.entity_id
_entity_poly.type
_entity_poly.pdbx_seq_one_letter_code
_entity_poly.pdbx_strand_id
1 'polypeptide(L)'
;MNQSQGQQTSEGRHEDDAVLADFLASLMDYTPTIPDELVEHYLGKSGFQCPDVRLIRLVAVATQKFIADVATDALQHCKARQSTIVKDKRDKQQKDKRLTLTMDDLSKSLREYGVNVKHQDYFADSPSAGLDPASREE
;
A
#
# COMPACT_ATOMS: atom_id res chain seq x y z
N MET A 1 -34.95 -36.45 13.87
CA MET A 1 -33.51 -36.24 13.57
C MET A 1 -33.37 -34.95 12.79
N ASN A 2 -32.96 -33.85 13.42
CA ASN A 2 -32.01 -32.84 12.92
C ASN A 2 -31.99 -31.66 13.92
N GLN A 3 -31.05 -31.65 14.86
CA GLN A 3 -30.89 -30.54 15.84
C GLN A 3 -29.42 -30.10 16.01
N SER A 4 -28.53 -30.51 15.11
CA SER A 4 -27.07 -30.39 15.29
C SER A 4 -26.37 -29.35 14.39
N GLN A 5 -27.10 -28.53 13.61
CA GLN A 5 -26.49 -27.56 12.69
C GLN A 5 -26.37 -26.12 13.23
N GLY A 6 -26.91 -25.81 14.42
CA GLY A 6 -26.86 -24.45 14.98
C GLY A 6 -25.68 -24.15 15.91
N GLN A 7 -24.89 -25.15 16.30
CA GLN A 7 -23.88 -25.02 17.37
C GLN A 7 -22.47 -24.69 16.85
N GLN A 8 -22.11 -25.18 15.66
CA GLN A 8 -20.77 -24.94 15.07
C GLN A 8 -20.50 -23.49 14.66
N THR A 9 -21.51 -22.73 14.25
CA THR A 9 -21.32 -21.33 13.83
C THR A 9 -21.14 -20.37 15.02
N SER A 10 -21.60 -20.75 16.21
CA SER A 10 -21.47 -19.94 17.43
C SER A 10 -20.10 -20.08 18.07
N GLU A 11 -19.49 -21.27 18.06
CA GLU A 11 -18.19 -21.51 18.70
C GLU A 11 -17.05 -20.78 17.98
N GLY A 12 -17.00 -20.81 16.64
CA GLY A 12 -15.96 -20.10 15.88
C GLY A 12 -15.97 -18.59 16.07
N ARG A 13 -17.15 -17.98 16.26
CA ARG A 13 -17.26 -16.54 16.55
C ARG A 13 -16.69 -16.18 17.94
N HIS A 14 -16.84 -17.06 18.91
CA HIS A 14 -16.26 -16.86 20.24
C HIS A 14 -14.74 -17.01 20.24
N GLU A 15 -14.20 -17.89 19.40
CA GLU A 15 -12.75 -18.03 19.20
C GLU A 15 -12.17 -16.77 18.54
N ASP A 16 -12.81 -16.23 17.50
CA ASP A 16 -12.36 -14.99 16.83
C ASP A 16 -12.37 -13.78 17.79
N ASP A 17 -13.42 -13.64 18.60
CA ASP A 17 -13.52 -12.56 19.60
C ASP A 17 -12.43 -12.68 20.68
N ALA A 18 -12.09 -13.91 21.10
CA ALA A 18 -11.02 -14.16 22.06
C ALA A 18 -9.64 -13.80 21.45
N VAL A 19 -9.39 -14.23 20.21
CA VAL A 19 -8.16 -13.89 19.49
C VAL A 19 -8.02 -12.38 19.29
N LEU A 20 -9.11 -11.68 18.97
CA LEU A 20 -9.12 -10.23 18.83
C LEU A 20 -8.82 -9.54 20.16
N ALA A 21 -9.42 -10.00 21.26
CA ALA A 21 -9.18 -9.45 22.59
C ALA A 21 -7.71 -9.61 23.00
N ASP A 22 -7.12 -10.78 22.76
CA ASP A 22 -5.70 -11.06 23.03
C ASP A 22 -4.79 -10.19 22.15
N PHE A 23 -5.14 -10.01 20.88
CA PHE A 23 -4.41 -9.10 19.98
C PHE A 23 -4.43 -7.66 20.49
N LEU A 24 -5.61 -7.12 20.86
CA LEU A 24 -5.72 -5.77 21.41
C LEU A 24 -4.98 -5.61 22.74
N ALA A 25 -4.99 -6.65 23.58
CA ALA A 25 -4.20 -6.65 24.81
C ALA A 25 -2.70 -6.55 24.51
N SER A 26 -2.21 -7.28 23.50
CA SER A 26 -0.80 -7.22 23.09
C SER A 26 -0.35 -5.82 22.62
N LEU A 27 -1.26 -4.99 22.13
CA LEU A 27 -0.95 -3.62 21.68
C LEU A 27 -0.62 -2.66 22.83
N MET A 28 -0.93 -3.01 24.09
CA MET A 28 -0.53 -2.22 25.26
C MET A 28 0.99 -2.15 25.42
N ASP A 29 1.69 -3.24 25.07
CA ASP A 29 3.14 -3.36 25.26
C ASP A 29 3.91 -3.20 23.93
N TYR A 30 3.21 -3.18 22.80
CA TYR A 30 3.82 -2.97 21.49
C TYR A 30 3.98 -1.48 21.17
N THR A 31 5.15 -1.09 20.64
CA THR A 31 5.41 0.26 20.13
C THR A 31 5.52 0.21 18.60
N PRO A 32 4.51 0.68 17.86
CA PRO A 32 4.54 0.70 16.40
C PRO A 32 5.61 1.67 15.87
N THR A 33 6.11 1.41 14.65
CA THR A 33 6.96 2.35 13.88
C THR A 33 6.32 3.73 13.65
N ILE A 34 4.99 3.81 13.58
CA ILE A 34 4.25 5.08 13.45
C ILE A 34 3.98 5.56 14.88
N PRO A 35 4.47 6.74 15.29
CA PRO A 35 4.30 7.24 16.65
C PRO A 35 2.84 7.49 17.03
N ASP A 36 2.51 7.29 18.31
CA ASP A 36 1.16 7.44 18.85
C ASP A 36 0.64 8.88 18.63
N GLU A 37 1.48 9.90 18.80
CA GLU A 37 1.12 11.31 18.64
C GLU A 37 0.73 11.66 17.19
N LEU A 38 1.33 10.97 16.21
CA LEU A 38 0.98 11.17 14.80
C LEU A 38 -0.41 10.61 14.51
N VAL A 39 -0.72 9.44 15.07
CA VAL A 39 -2.04 8.83 14.93
C VAL A 39 -3.09 9.68 15.64
N GLU A 40 -2.83 10.12 16.86
CA GLU A 40 -3.71 11.02 17.61
C GLU A 40 -3.98 12.32 16.84
N HIS A 41 -2.97 12.91 16.21
CA HIS A 41 -3.15 14.10 15.37
C HIS A 41 -4.15 13.83 14.22
N TYR A 42 -3.98 12.74 13.48
CA TYR A 42 -4.85 12.43 12.34
C TYR A 42 -6.26 11.98 12.77
N LEU A 43 -6.39 11.26 13.89
CA LEU A 43 -7.68 10.94 14.49
C LEU A 43 -8.39 12.20 14.97
N GLY A 44 -7.70 13.10 15.66
CA GLY A 44 -8.26 14.39 16.08
C GLY A 44 -8.72 15.22 14.88
N LYS A 45 -7.95 15.22 13.80
CA LYS A 45 -8.30 15.89 12.54
C LYS A 45 -9.55 15.30 11.87
N SER A 46 -9.82 14.00 12.01
CA SER A 46 -11.05 13.37 11.55
C SER A 46 -12.23 13.52 12.52
N GLY A 47 -12.02 14.16 13.67
CA GLY A 47 -13.03 14.38 14.70
C GLY A 47 -13.18 13.22 15.69
N PHE A 48 -12.21 12.31 15.75
CA PHE A 48 -12.19 11.18 16.66
C PHE A 48 -11.10 11.35 17.73
N GLN A 49 -11.49 11.38 18.99
CA GLN A 49 -10.55 11.42 20.11
C GLN A 49 -10.75 10.17 20.96
N CYS A 50 -9.68 9.39 21.14
CA CYS A 50 -9.73 8.12 21.86
C CYS A 50 -8.70 8.13 22.98
N PRO A 51 -9.10 7.93 24.25
CA PRO A 51 -8.16 7.80 25.36
C PRO A 51 -7.52 6.41 25.44
N ASP A 52 -8.01 5.42 24.68
CA ASP A 52 -7.48 4.07 24.69
C ASP A 52 -6.30 3.94 23.72
N VAL A 53 -5.10 3.82 24.29
CA VAL A 53 -3.84 3.66 23.54
C VAL A 53 -3.84 2.44 22.62
N ARG A 54 -4.60 1.38 22.93
CA ARG A 54 -4.70 0.18 22.08
C ARG A 54 -5.35 0.51 20.75
N LEU A 55 -6.36 1.37 20.75
CA LEU A 55 -7.04 1.78 19.52
C LEU A 55 -6.18 2.71 18.69
N ILE A 56 -5.41 3.59 19.33
CA ILE A 56 -4.40 4.43 18.65
C ILE A 56 -3.37 3.52 17.95
N ARG A 57 -2.80 2.56 18.68
CA ARG A 57 -1.80 1.62 18.14
C ARG A 57 -2.38 0.64 17.13
N LEU A 58 -3.65 0.26 17.26
CA LEU A 58 -4.35 -0.54 16.25
C LEU A 58 -4.38 0.19 14.91
N VAL A 59 -4.74 1.47 14.92
CA VAL A 59 -4.73 2.31 13.70
C VAL A 59 -3.32 2.45 13.15
N ALA A 60 -2.31 2.60 14.02
CA ALA A 60 -0.90 2.63 13.62
C ALA A 60 -0.50 1.33 12.87
N VAL A 61 -0.77 0.17 13.46
CA VAL A 61 -0.42 -1.15 12.90
C VAL A 61 -1.21 -1.42 11.62
N ALA A 62 -2.50 -1.08 11.58
CA ALA A 62 -3.31 -1.22 10.37
C ALA A 62 -2.76 -0.35 9.22
N THR A 63 -2.34 0.88 9.52
CA THR A 63 -1.72 1.78 8.55
C THR A 63 -0.38 1.24 8.06
N GLN A 64 0.45 0.71 8.95
CA GLN A 64 1.71 0.05 8.58
C GLN A 64 1.49 -1.15 7.69
N LYS A 65 0.53 -2.00 8.05
CA LYS A 65 0.15 -3.16 7.25
C LYS A 65 -0.29 -2.72 5.86
N PHE A 66 -1.17 -1.72 5.77
CA PHE A 66 -1.64 -1.20 4.49
C PHE A 66 -0.48 -0.70 3.60
N ILE A 67 0.43 0.09 4.16
CA ILE A 67 1.62 0.57 3.43
C ILE A 67 2.52 -0.60 3.01
N ALA A 68 2.70 -1.60 3.87
CA ALA A 68 3.52 -2.78 3.59
C ALA A 68 2.91 -3.64 2.46
N ASP A 69 1.59 -3.80 2.45
CA ASP A 69 0.88 -4.56 1.41
C ASP A 69 1.03 -3.83 0.05
N VAL A 70 0.78 -2.51 -0.01
CA VAL A 70 1.01 -1.68 -1.22
C VAL A 70 2.47 -1.74 -1.69
N ALA A 71 3.45 -1.63 -0.78
CA ALA A 71 4.86 -1.70 -1.13
C ALA A 71 5.26 -3.09 -1.65
N THR A 72 4.65 -4.15 -1.11
CA THR A 72 4.87 -5.53 -1.54
C THR A 72 4.35 -5.74 -2.96
N ASP A 73 3.15 -5.25 -3.27
CA ASP A 73 2.57 -5.35 -4.61
C ASP A 73 3.40 -4.55 -5.63
N ALA A 74 3.81 -3.33 -5.27
CA ALA A 74 4.71 -2.53 -6.11
C ALA A 74 6.06 -3.23 -6.34
N LEU A 75 6.60 -3.91 -5.33
CA LEU A 75 7.83 -4.72 -5.48
C LEU A 75 7.63 -5.87 -6.47
N GLN A 76 6.47 -6.51 -6.47
CA GLN A 76 6.14 -7.57 -7.44
C GLN A 76 6.09 -7.02 -8.86
N HIS A 77 5.45 -5.86 -9.08
CA HIS A 77 5.45 -5.19 -10.38
C HIS A 77 6.86 -4.82 -10.83
N CYS A 78 7.71 -4.33 -9.92
CA CYS A 78 9.11 -3.99 -10.23
C CYS A 78 9.89 -5.22 -10.70
N LYS A 79 9.74 -6.36 -10.01
CA LYS A 79 10.39 -7.63 -10.38
C LYS A 79 9.89 -8.15 -11.74
N ALA A 80 8.57 -8.09 -11.97
CA ALA A 80 7.97 -8.50 -13.23
C ALA A 80 8.46 -7.62 -14.40
N ARG A 81 8.59 -6.31 -14.23
CA ARG A 81 9.16 -5.43 -15.26
C ARG A 81 10.60 -5.80 -15.57
N GLN A 82 11.45 -5.98 -14.56
CA GLN A 82 12.87 -6.29 -14.78
C GLN A 82 13.08 -7.66 -15.46
N SER A 83 12.20 -8.64 -15.23
CA SER A 83 12.32 -9.96 -15.86
C SER A 83 12.01 -9.97 -17.36
N THR A 84 11.23 -8.99 -17.85
CA THR A 84 10.91 -8.84 -19.28
C THR A 84 12.04 -8.26 -20.13
N ILE A 85 13.15 -7.82 -19.51
CA ILE A 85 14.30 -7.27 -20.24
C ILE A 85 15.07 -8.38 -20.97
N VAL A 86 15.21 -8.23 -22.29
CA VAL A 86 15.79 -9.21 -23.24
C VAL A 86 17.19 -9.67 -22.84
N LYS A 87 17.47 -10.97 -23.03
CA LYS A 87 18.69 -11.70 -22.66
C LYS A 87 19.99 -11.02 -23.10
N ASP A 88 20.05 -10.44 -24.30
CA ASP A 88 21.24 -9.73 -24.81
C ASP A 88 21.58 -8.42 -24.07
N LYS A 89 20.61 -7.78 -23.41
CA LYS A 89 20.86 -6.60 -22.57
C LYS A 89 21.23 -6.95 -21.13
N ARG A 90 21.00 -8.20 -20.70
CA ARG A 90 21.23 -8.64 -19.31
C ARG A 90 22.70 -8.66 -18.94
N ASP A 91 23.60 -9.02 -19.86
CA ASP A 91 25.03 -9.09 -19.56
C ASP A 91 25.65 -7.70 -19.33
N LYS A 92 25.12 -6.64 -19.98
CA LYS A 92 25.49 -5.24 -19.69
C LYS A 92 24.83 -4.70 -18.42
N GLN A 93 23.61 -5.15 -18.10
CA GLN A 93 22.83 -4.69 -16.94
C GLN A 93 23.02 -5.51 -15.66
N GLN A 94 23.78 -6.61 -15.67
CA GLN A 94 23.99 -7.46 -14.50
C GLN A 94 24.62 -6.71 -13.30
N LYS A 95 25.32 -5.60 -13.57
CA LYS A 95 25.91 -4.73 -12.55
C LYS A 95 24.89 -3.80 -11.85
N ASP A 96 23.68 -3.63 -12.41
CA ASP A 96 22.63 -2.71 -11.95
C ASP A 96 21.31 -3.43 -11.59
N LYS A 97 21.39 -4.57 -10.89
CA LYS A 97 20.20 -5.31 -10.40
C LYS A 97 19.53 -4.65 -9.17
N ARG A 98 19.66 -3.33 -9.00
CA ARG A 98 19.04 -2.63 -7.88
C ARG A 98 17.54 -2.49 -8.14
N LEU A 99 16.72 -3.08 -7.27
CA LEU A 99 15.28 -2.84 -7.28
C LEU A 99 15.04 -1.38 -6.87
N THR A 100 14.28 -0.66 -7.69
CA THR A 100 13.94 0.75 -7.47
C THR A 100 12.44 0.88 -7.59
N LEU A 101 11.79 1.49 -6.58
CA LEU A 101 10.37 1.80 -6.63
C LEU A 101 10.14 2.92 -7.64
N THR A 102 9.32 2.65 -8.66
CA THR A 102 8.99 3.63 -9.70
C THR A 102 7.50 3.97 -9.70
N MET A 103 7.13 5.09 -10.33
CA MET A 103 5.73 5.48 -10.48
C MET A 103 4.91 4.46 -11.27
N ASP A 104 5.52 3.75 -12.23
CA ASP A 104 4.85 2.68 -12.98
C ASP A 104 4.47 1.49 -12.08
N ASP A 105 5.33 1.10 -11.13
CA ASP A 105 5.03 0.04 -10.17
C ASP A 105 3.97 0.46 -9.17
N LEU A 106 4.15 1.66 -8.60
CA LEU A 106 3.29 2.18 -7.54
C LEU A 106 1.88 2.46 -8.08
N SER A 107 1.76 3.04 -9.28
CA SER A 107 0.45 3.32 -9.89
C SER A 107 -0.33 2.06 -10.27
N LYS A 108 0.37 0.95 -10.57
CA LYS A 108 -0.27 -0.37 -10.77
C LYS A 108 -0.79 -0.93 -9.45
N SER A 109 0.06 -0.97 -8.42
CA SER A 109 -0.33 -1.43 -7.09
C SER A 109 -1.52 -0.63 -6.53
N LEU A 110 -1.46 0.70 -6.58
CA LEU A 110 -2.54 1.57 -6.08
C LEU A 110 -3.86 1.43 -6.84
N ARG A 111 -3.82 0.98 -8.10
CA ARG A 111 -5.04 0.78 -8.91
C ARG A 111 -5.90 -0.35 -8.36
N GLU A 112 -5.30 -1.37 -7.75
CA GLU A 112 -6.01 -2.48 -7.10
C GLU A 112 -6.82 -1.99 -5.89
N TYR A 113 -6.36 -0.92 -5.25
CA TYR A 113 -7.06 -0.22 -4.15
C TYR A 113 -7.99 0.91 -4.65
N GLY A 114 -8.23 1.01 -5.97
CA GLY A 114 -9.11 2.02 -6.56
C GLY A 114 -8.50 3.42 -6.70
N VAL A 115 -7.21 3.58 -6.46
CA VAL A 115 -6.50 4.87 -6.56
C VAL A 115 -5.85 5.00 -7.94
N ASN A 116 -6.34 5.95 -8.74
CA ASN A 116 -5.81 6.22 -10.08
C ASN A 116 -4.75 7.33 -10.04
N VAL A 117 -3.47 6.95 -10.14
CA VAL A 117 -2.35 7.88 -10.26
C VAL A 117 -1.98 8.05 -11.74
N LYS A 118 -2.25 9.22 -12.30
CA LYS A 118 -1.85 9.60 -13.66
C LYS A 118 -0.72 10.62 -13.59
N HIS A 119 0.51 10.15 -13.53
CA HIS A 119 1.67 11.01 -13.68
C HIS A 119 1.97 11.19 -15.18
N GLN A 120 2.04 12.44 -15.65
CA GLN A 120 2.47 12.73 -17.02
C GLN A 120 4.00 12.65 -17.06
N ASP A 121 4.56 11.98 -18.06
CA ASP A 121 6.03 11.86 -18.18
C ASP A 121 6.68 13.21 -18.53
N TYR A 122 5.95 14.08 -19.22
CA TYR A 122 6.40 15.40 -19.64
C TYR A 122 5.28 16.42 -19.54
N PHE A 123 5.64 17.66 -19.22
CA PHE A 123 4.79 18.83 -19.40
C PHE A 123 5.30 19.63 -20.61
N ALA A 124 4.39 20.01 -21.49
CA ALA A 124 4.68 20.90 -22.60
C ALA A 124 4.39 22.34 -22.16
N ASP A 125 5.43 23.18 -22.03
CA ASP A 125 5.28 24.60 -21.67
C ASP A 125 4.61 25.43 -22.78
N SER A 126 4.46 24.86 -23.97
CA SER A 126 3.72 25.48 -25.07
C SER A 126 3.01 24.43 -25.93
N PRO A 127 1.89 24.78 -26.60
CA PRO A 127 1.20 23.90 -27.54
C PRO A 127 2.08 23.44 -28.71
N SER A 128 3.19 24.15 -28.96
CA SER A 128 4.19 23.88 -29.99
C SER A 128 5.34 22.97 -29.53
N ALA A 129 5.38 22.55 -28.26
CA ALA A 129 6.48 21.72 -27.76
C ALA A 129 6.45 20.34 -28.45
N GLY A 130 7.51 20.01 -29.19
CA GLY A 130 7.61 18.76 -29.96
C GLY A 130 7.08 18.83 -31.39
N LEU A 131 6.58 19.99 -31.85
CA LEU A 131 6.31 20.23 -33.28
C LEU A 131 7.62 20.57 -34.00
N ASP A 132 7.87 19.87 -35.11
CA ASP A 132 9.03 20.10 -35.97
C ASP A 132 8.99 21.54 -36.53
N PRO A 133 10.04 22.36 -36.41
CA PRO A 133 10.02 23.76 -36.86
C PRO A 133 9.70 23.93 -38.35
N ALA A 134 9.80 22.87 -39.15
CA ALA A 134 9.44 22.85 -40.57
C ALA A 134 7.92 22.89 -40.85
N SER A 135 7.07 22.69 -39.83
CA SER A 135 5.60 22.76 -39.96
C SER A 135 5.02 24.17 -39.73
N ARG A 136 5.88 25.17 -39.58
CA ARG A 136 5.49 26.55 -39.23
C ARG A 136 5.28 27.47 -40.44
N GLU A 137 5.47 26.97 -41.65
CA GLU A 137 5.25 27.68 -42.90
C GLU A 137 4.17 26.99 -43.74
N GLU A 138 2.91 27.17 -43.36
CA GLU A 138 1.73 27.13 -44.27
C GLU A 138 0.60 27.97 -43.67
#